data_AF-A0A1I8HS23-F1
#
_entry.id   AF-A0A1I8HS23-F1
#
_cell.length_a   1.000
_cell.length_b   1.000
_cell.length_c   1.000
_cell.angle_alpha   90.00
_cell.angle_beta   90.00
_cell.angle_gamma   90.00
#
_symmetry.space_group_name_H-M   'P 1'
#
loop_
_entity.id
_entity.type
_entity.pdbx_description
1 polymer ?
#
loop_
_entity_poly.entity_id
_entity_poly.type
_entity_poly.pdbx_seq_one_letter_code
_entity_poly.pdbx_strand_id
1 'polypeptide(L)'
;EEKSKTGRVNWRVYLTYFRAVGLLFCLGVVITYILAHGLSLGSNFWLVDWTDDARRIAQFNGSSSRGGGVNGTTVAPPAESWSRPQRIGILAAFGLLQALAIFWGAFISSIACLRASRLLHNNLLNRVLACMLTFFESTPLGRIVNRFSSDVNCVDRDLAEKWRTMLRIAFWLLEALIAVSFALPWFLVALIGIAAMFHGV
;
A
#
# COMPACT_ATOMS: atom_id res chain seq x y z
N GLU A 1 -0.40 -4.56 -41.92
CA GLU A 1 -0.84 -4.83 -40.53
C GLU A 1 0.38 -4.85 -39.62
N GLU A 2 0.34 -4.10 -38.51
CA GLU A 2 1.37 -4.25 -37.48
C GLU A 2 1.16 -5.58 -36.76
N LYS A 3 2.16 -6.45 -36.80
CA LYS A 3 2.21 -7.62 -35.93
C LYS A 3 2.54 -7.15 -34.52
N SER A 4 1.51 -6.84 -33.73
CA SER A 4 1.67 -6.74 -32.28
C SER A 4 2.27 -8.05 -31.78
N LYS A 5 3.37 -7.97 -31.03
CA LYS A 5 3.87 -9.17 -30.33
C LYS A 5 2.86 -9.53 -29.26
N THR A 6 2.02 -10.52 -29.54
CA THR A 6 1.10 -11.11 -28.57
C THR A 6 1.91 -12.00 -27.61
N GLY A 7 1.84 -11.70 -26.31
CA GLY A 7 2.58 -12.45 -25.29
C GLY A 7 2.92 -11.63 -24.05
N ARG A 8 3.49 -12.29 -23.03
CA ARG A 8 3.89 -11.63 -21.78
C ARG A 8 5.11 -10.73 -22.02
N VAL A 9 5.03 -9.47 -21.61
CA VAL A 9 6.17 -8.54 -21.67
C VAL A 9 7.28 -9.04 -20.74
N ASN A 10 8.53 -9.02 -21.22
CA ASN A 10 9.68 -9.44 -20.43
C ASN A 10 9.89 -8.51 -19.22
N TRP A 11 10.13 -9.07 -18.03
CA TRP A 11 10.40 -8.33 -16.79
C TRP A 11 11.48 -7.24 -16.94
N ARG A 12 12.47 -7.45 -17.82
CA ARG A 12 13.51 -6.45 -18.14
C ARG A 12 12.95 -5.11 -18.64
N VAL A 13 11.80 -5.12 -19.31
CA VAL A 13 11.14 -3.90 -19.80
C VAL A 13 10.59 -3.08 -18.62
N TYR A 14 9.91 -3.74 -17.68
CA TYR A 14 9.47 -3.11 -16.42
C TYR A 14 10.66 -2.58 -15.62
N LEU A 15 11.75 -3.32 -15.54
CA LEU A 15 12.96 -2.86 -14.86
C LEU A 15 13.58 -1.60 -15.50
N THR A 16 13.48 -1.47 -16.82
CA THR A 16 13.95 -0.28 -17.54
C THR A 16 13.13 0.94 -17.14
N TYR A 17 11.81 0.78 -16.97
CA TYR A 17 10.94 1.83 -16.45
C TYR A 17 11.30 2.20 -15.00
N PHE A 18 11.47 1.22 -14.11
CA PHE A 18 11.86 1.50 -12.71
C PHE A 18 13.26 2.13 -12.59
N ARG A 19 14.18 1.76 -13.48
CA ARG A 19 15.49 2.43 -13.58
C ARG A 19 15.36 3.88 -14.04
N ALA A 20 14.42 4.18 -14.95
CA ALA A 20 14.13 5.54 -15.40
C ALA A 20 13.49 6.40 -14.28
N VAL A 21 12.63 5.80 -13.45
CA VAL A 21 12.08 6.42 -12.23
C VAL A 21 13.21 6.75 -11.23
N GLY A 22 14.15 5.82 -11.06
CA GLY A 22 15.28 5.94 -10.15
C GLY A 22 15.02 5.24 -8.81
N LEU A 23 16.09 4.62 -8.28
CA LEU A 23 16.02 3.78 -7.08
C LEU A 23 15.54 4.55 -5.84
N LEU A 24 15.99 5.80 -5.66
CA LEU A 24 15.64 6.63 -4.51
C LEU A 24 14.12 6.87 -4.41
N PHE A 25 13.47 7.16 -5.54
CA PHE A 25 12.02 7.34 -5.59
C PHE A 25 11.29 6.03 -5.29
N CYS A 26 11.77 4.90 -5.82
CA CYS A 26 11.20 3.59 -5.54
C CYS A 26 11.28 3.26 -4.04
N LEU A 27 12.43 3.49 -3.41
CA LEU A 27 12.62 3.29 -1.97
C LEU A 27 11.73 4.22 -1.14
N GLY A 28 11.64 5.51 -1.49
CA GLY A 28 10.76 6.46 -0.81
C GLY A 28 9.28 6.07 -0.87
N VAL A 29 8.82 5.57 -2.03
CA VAL A 29 7.45 5.03 -2.16
C VAL A 29 7.26 3.82 -1.25
N VAL A 30 8.16 2.83 -1.27
CA VAL A 30 8.04 1.64 -0.40
C VAL A 30 8.02 2.02 1.08
N ILE A 31 8.90 2.93 1.51
CA ILE A 31 8.97 3.40 2.90
C ILE A 31 7.66 4.07 3.33
N THR A 32 7.08 4.93 2.48
CA THR A 32 5.80 5.61 2.80
C THR A 32 4.63 4.63 2.88
N TYR A 33 4.60 3.58 2.05
CA TYR A 33 3.61 2.51 2.18
C TYR A 33 3.80 1.69 3.47
N ILE A 34 5.03 1.30 3.82
CA ILE A 34 5.32 0.60 5.08
C ILE A 34 4.87 1.45 6.27
N LEU A 35 5.18 2.75 6.27
CA LEU A 35 4.79 3.66 7.35
C LEU A 35 3.27 3.81 7.43
N ALA A 36 2.58 4.05 6.31
CA ALA A 36 1.13 4.23 6.29
C ALA A 36 0.37 2.99 6.78
N HIS A 37 0.74 1.81 6.28
CA HIS A 37 0.10 0.55 6.70
C HIS A 37 0.53 0.12 8.11
N GLY A 38 1.76 0.41 8.51
CA GLY A 38 2.23 0.18 9.88
C GLY A 38 1.48 1.04 10.91
N LEU A 39 1.25 2.31 10.61
CA LEU A 39 0.45 3.21 11.46
C LEU A 39 -1.03 2.78 11.51
N SER A 40 -1.59 2.33 10.38
CA SER A 40 -2.94 1.74 10.31
C SER A 40 -3.07 0.55 11.24
N LEU A 41 -2.13 -0.40 11.14
CA LEU A 41 -2.09 -1.60 11.96
C LEU A 41 -1.89 -1.28 13.44
N GLY A 42 -0.99 -0.34 13.75
CA GLY A 42 -0.76 0.14 15.12
C GLY A 42 -2.01 0.78 15.73
N SER A 43 -2.74 1.58 14.96
CA SER A 43 -4.04 2.16 15.37
C SER A 43 -5.06 1.07 15.69
N ASN A 44 -5.15 0.04 14.85
CA ASN A 44 -6.04 -1.10 15.07
C ASN A 44 -5.67 -1.88 16.35
N PHE A 45 -4.38 -2.13 16.61
CA PHE A 45 -3.95 -2.77 17.85
C PHE A 45 -4.21 -1.91 19.10
N TRP A 46 -4.02 -0.60 18.99
CA TRP A 46 -4.36 0.33 20.06
C TRP A 46 -5.86 0.29 20.40
N LEU A 47 -6.73 0.18 19.39
CA LEU A 47 -8.17 0.01 19.61
C LEU A 47 -8.49 -1.30 20.34
N VAL A 48 -7.80 -2.40 20.02
CA VAL A 48 -8.00 -3.69 20.71
C VAL A 48 -7.73 -3.53 22.20
N ASP A 49 -6.56 -2.98 22.57
CA ASP A 49 -6.19 -2.76 23.98
C ASP A 49 -7.21 -1.85 24.71
N TRP A 50 -7.65 -0.77 24.05
CA TRP A 50 -8.68 0.09 24.61
C TRP A 50 -10.02 -0.63 24.82
N THR A 51 -10.46 -1.43 23.86
CA THR A 51 -11.72 -2.18 23.98
C THR A 51 -11.66 -3.26 25.05
N ASP A 52 -10.51 -3.90 25.27
CA ASP A 52 -10.32 -4.91 26.30
C ASP A 52 -10.37 -4.31 27.71
N ASP A 53 -9.71 -3.16 27.92
CA ASP A 53 -9.80 -2.41 29.18
C ASP A 53 -11.24 -1.95 29.47
N ALA A 54 -11.94 -1.44 28.45
CA ALA A 54 -13.34 -1.05 28.58
C ALA A 54 -14.24 -2.24 28.96
N ARG A 55 -13.98 -3.43 28.40
CA ARG A 55 -14.69 -4.67 28.73
C ARG A 55 -14.46 -5.09 30.18
N ARG A 56 -13.21 -5.05 30.65
CA ARG A 56 -12.83 -5.40 32.03
C ARG A 56 -13.53 -4.51 33.05
N ILE A 57 -13.57 -3.20 32.80
CA ILE A 57 -14.25 -2.22 33.67
C ILE A 57 -15.77 -2.48 33.70
N ALA A 58 -16.39 -2.74 32.54
CA ALA A 58 -17.82 -3.02 32.46
C ALA A 58 -18.19 -4.30 33.23
N GLN A 59 -17.37 -5.35 33.16
CA GLN A 59 -17.57 -6.58 33.91
C GLN A 59 -17.49 -6.35 35.42
N PHE A 60 -16.47 -5.60 35.88
CA PHE A 60 -16.30 -5.24 37.29
C PHE A 60 -17.54 -4.53 37.86
N ASN A 61 -18.05 -3.50 37.18
CA ASN A 61 -19.23 -2.76 37.62
C ASN A 61 -20.51 -3.63 37.69
N GLY A 62 -20.64 -4.61 36.78
CA GLY A 62 -21.76 -5.55 36.75
C GLY A 62 -21.70 -6.65 37.82
N SER A 63 -20.50 -7.07 38.24
CA SER A 63 -20.34 -8.04 39.34
C SER A 63 -20.67 -7.44 40.72
N SER A 64 -20.34 -6.17 40.94
CA SER A 64 -20.59 -5.46 42.20
C SER A 64 -22.08 -5.26 42.52
N SER A 65 -22.95 -5.33 41.50
CA SER A 65 -24.39 -5.09 41.64
C SER A 65 -25.21 -6.38 41.86
N ARG A 66 -24.59 -7.57 41.72
CA ARG A 66 -25.29 -8.87 41.84
C ARG A 66 -24.96 -9.64 43.13
N GLY A 67 -24.00 -9.16 43.92
CA GLY A 67 -23.65 -9.69 45.25
C GLY A 67 -24.26 -8.85 46.36
N GLY A 68 -25.45 -9.22 46.82
CA GLY A 68 -26.00 -8.69 48.07
C GLY A 68 -25.06 -9.02 49.24
N GLY A 69 -24.40 -7.99 49.77
CA GLY A 69 -23.76 -7.91 51.08
C GLY A 69 -22.85 -9.04 51.51
N VAL A 70 -21.54 -8.93 51.28
CA VAL A 70 -20.54 -9.53 52.20
C VAL A 70 -19.28 -8.63 52.25
N ASN A 71 -19.05 -8.04 53.42
CA ASN A 71 -17.79 -7.56 54.01
C ASN A 71 -16.76 -6.88 53.08
N GLY A 72 -16.90 -5.56 52.92
CA GLY A 72 -15.82 -4.58 53.17
C GLY A 72 -14.50 -4.64 52.40
N THR A 73 -14.24 -5.62 51.54
CA THR A 73 -13.12 -5.56 50.60
C THR A 73 -13.61 -4.82 49.38
N THR A 74 -13.52 -3.49 49.39
CA THR A 74 -13.64 -2.69 48.17
C THR A 74 -12.50 -3.13 47.26
N VAL A 75 -12.77 -4.11 46.40
CA VAL A 75 -11.87 -4.46 45.31
C VAL A 75 -11.67 -3.16 44.54
N ALA A 76 -10.45 -2.65 44.55
CA ALA A 76 -10.16 -1.41 43.85
C ALA A 76 -10.51 -1.63 42.37
N PRO A 77 -11.18 -0.66 41.71
CA PRO A 77 -11.41 -0.76 40.28
C PRO A 77 -10.06 -1.02 39.57
N PRO A 78 -10.06 -1.77 38.45
CA PRO A 78 -8.84 -1.98 37.68
C PRO A 78 -8.18 -0.63 37.39
N ALA A 79 -6.89 -0.48 37.73
CA ALA A 79 -6.19 0.77 37.54
C ALA A 79 -6.22 1.16 36.04
N GLU A 80 -6.87 2.28 35.71
CA GLU A 80 -6.86 2.80 34.35
C GLU A 80 -5.45 3.32 34.02
N SER A 81 -4.78 2.70 33.05
CA SER A 81 -3.45 3.10 32.59
C SER A 81 -3.45 4.45 31.86
N TRP A 82 -4.55 4.78 31.16
CA TRP A 82 -4.70 5.98 30.35
C TRP A 82 -6.10 6.57 30.46
N SER A 83 -6.17 7.89 30.68
CA SER A 83 -7.44 8.62 30.68
C SER A 83 -8.08 8.66 29.28
N ARG A 84 -9.41 8.74 29.23
CA ARG A 84 -10.18 8.84 27.97
C ARG A 84 -9.65 9.88 26.97
N PRO A 85 -9.36 11.15 27.35
CA PRO A 85 -8.85 12.13 26.39
C PRO A 85 -7.46 11.76 25.85
N GLN A 86 -6.59 11.11 26.66
CA GLN A 86 -5.28 10.65 26.19
C GLN A 86 -5.40 9.56 25.12
N ARG A 87 -6.33 8.60 25.30
CA ARG A 87 -6.55 7.53 24.31
C ARG A 87 -7.05 8.06 22.97
N ILE A 88 -7.98 9.00 23.00
CA ILE A 88 -8.48 9.69 21.79
C ILE A 88 -7.36 10.51 21.13
N GLY A 89 -6.53 11.18 21.94
CA GLY A 89 -5.37 11.93 21.44
C GLY A 89 -4.36 11.04 20.70
N ILE A 90 -4.08 9.85 21.23
CA ILE A 90 -3.17 8.87 20.59
C ILE A 90 -3.76 8.36 19.26
N LEU A 91 -5.07 8.06 19.21
CA LEU A 91 -5.74 7.68 17.96
C LEU A 91 -5.72 8.79 16.92
N ALA A 92 -5.97 10.03 17.34
CA ALA A 92 -5.86 11.19 16.46
C ALA A 92 -4.43 11.34 15.91
N ALA A 93 -3.41 11.10 16.73
CA ALA A 93 -2.01 11.12 16.31
C ALA A 93 -1.71 10.02 15.28
N PHE A 94 -2.16 8.77 15.49
CA PHE A 94 -2.03 7.70 14.50
C PHE A 94 -2.67 8.06 13.16
N GLY A 95 -3.91 8.56 13.19
CA GLY A 95 -4.64 8.97 11.98
C GLY A 95 -3.95 10.12 11.24
N LEU A 96 -3.45 11.12 11.97
CA LEU A 96 -2.73 12.25 11.37
C LEU A 96 -1.41 11.81 10.74
N LEU A 97 -0.62 11.00 11.44
CA LEU A 97 0.64 10.47 10.92
C LEU A 97 0.41 9.57 9.70
N GLN A 98 -0.65 8.75 9.72
CA GLN A 98 -1.04 7.91 8.59
C GLN A 98 -1.42 8.77 7.38
N ALA A 99 -2.24 9.81 7.57
CA ALA A 99 -2.63 10.74 6.51
C ALA A 99 -1.40 11.44 5.91
N LEU A 100 -0.45 11.88 6.75
CA LEU A 100 0.80 12.48 6.30
C LEU A 100 1.67 11.49 5.51
N ALA A 101 1.77 10.24 5.95
CA ALA A 101 2.50 9.20 5.24
C ALA A 101 1.90 8.92 3.86
N ILE A 102 0.57 8.82 3.76
CA ILE A 102 -0.17 8.65 2.50
C ILE A 102 0.06 9.86 1.58
N PHE A 103 -0.04 11.08 2.11
CA PHE A 103 0.19 12.31 1.36
C PHE A 103 1.60 12.35 0.78
N TRP A 104 2.62 12.09 1.58
CA TRP A 104 4.01 12.04 1.11
C TRP A 104 4.24 10.92 0.09
N GLY A 105 3.64 9.74 0.30
CA GLY A 105 3.71 8.64 -0.67
C GLY A 105 3.11 9.03 -2.03
N ALA A 106 1.96 9.72 -2.03
CA ALA A 106 1.33 10.23 -3.24
C ALA A 106 2.17 11.32 -3.92
N PHE A 107 2.75 12.23 -3.13
CA PHE A 107 3.60 13.31 -3.62
C PHE A 107 4.87 12.77 -4.29
N ILE A 108 5.61 11.88 -3.61
CA ILE A 108 6.82 11.23 -4.14
C ILE A 108 6.49 10.44 -5.40
N SER A 109 5.39 9.67 -5.40
CA SER A 109 4.93 8.92 -6.57
C SER A 109 4.61 9.81 -7.77
N SER A 110 4.03 10.98 -7.53
CA SER A 110 3.69 11.93 -8.61
C SER A 110 4.94 12.53 -9.24
N ILE A 111 5.91 12.94 -8.43
CA ILE A 111 7.21 13.45 -8.92
C ILE A 111 7.97 12.36 -9.68
N ALA A 112 7.97 11.13 -9.15
CA ALA A 112 8.59 9.96 -9.78
C ALA A 112 8.03 9.71 -11.19
N CYS A 113 6.69 9.74 -11.33
CA CYS A 113 6.00 9.55 -12.61
C CYS A 113 6.34 10.68 -13.60
N LEU A 114 6.33 11.93 -13.15
CA LEU A 114 6.69 13.08 -14.00
C LEU A 114 8.14 13.00 -14.49
N ARG A 115 9.07 12.58 -13.62
CA ARG A 115 10.47 12.39 -13.98
C ARG A 115 10.63 11.28 -15.01
N ALA A 116 9.98 10.13 -14.80
CA ALA A 116 10.04 9.00 -15.72
C ALA A 116 9.49 9.37 -17.09
N SER A 117 8.33 10.02 -17.14
CA SER A 117 7.70 10.50 -18.38
C SER A 117 8.62 11.44 -19.17
N ARG A 118 9.19 12.46 -18.51
CA ARG A 118 10.14 13.40 -19.16
C ARG A 118 11.38 12.67 -19.70
N LEU A 119 11.94 11.75 -18.93
CA LEU A 119 13.13 11.01 -19.35
C LEU A 119 12.84 10.09 -20.53
N LEU A 120 11.73 9.35 -20.51
CA LEU A 120 11.31 8.48 -21.60
C LEU A 120 11.00 9.26 -22.87
N HIS A 121 10.27 10.37 -22.75
CA HIS A 121 9.93 11.24 -23.87
C HIS A 121 11.18 11.86 -24.51
N ASN A 122 12.09 12.44 -23.71
CA ASN A 122 13.33 13.03 -24.23
C ASN A 122 14.25 12.00 -24.89
N ASN A 123 14.35 10.80 -24.30
CA ASN A 123 15.14 9.72 -24.90
C ASN A 123 14.54 9.24 -26.23
N LEU A 124 13.21 9.14 -26.32
CA LEU A 124 12.54 8.79 -27.57
C LEU A 124 12.74 9.87 -28.62
N LEU A 125 12.53 11.14 -28.26
CA LEU A 125 12.71 12.30 -29.13
C LEU A 125 14.13 12.36 -29.71
N ASN A 126 15.15 12.29 -28.84
CA ASN A 126 16.55 12.33 -29.26
C ASN A 126 16.90 11.19 -30.24
N ARG A 127 16.35 9.98 -30.03
CA ARG A 127 16.58 8.84 -30.93
C ARG A 127 15.89 8.99 -32.27
N VAL A 128 14.68 9.58 -32.29
CA VAL A 128 13.95 9.83 -33.54
C VAL A 128 14.63 10.94 -34.34
N LEU A 129 15.06 12.03 -33.70
CA LEU A 129 15.79 13.11 -34.37
C LEU A 129 17.14 12.66 -34.94
N ALA A 130 17.78 11.65 -34.33
CA ALA A 130 19.03 11.07 -34.80
C ALA A 130 18.85 9.98 -35.88
N CYS A 131 17.63 9.67 -36.31
CA CYS A 131 17.40 8.66 -37.34
C CYS A 131 17.72 9.16 -38.75
N MET A 132 18.12 8.24 -39.63
CA MET A 132 18.34 8.50 -41.05
C MET A 132 17.02 8.84 -41.76
N LEU A 133 17.07 9.67 -42.81
CA LEU A 133 15.92 10.09 -43.62
C LEU A 133 15.08 8.89 -44.13
N THR A 134 15.72 7.77 -44.49
CA THR A 134 15.02 6.55 -44.94
C THR A 134 14.06 5.96 -43.91
N PHE A 135 14.29 6.19 -42.60
CA PHE A 135 13.35 5.80 -41.55
C PHE A 135 12.02 6.58 -41.69
N PHE A 136 12.10 7.87 -42.02
CA PHE A 136 10.94 8.74 -42.20
C PHE A 136 10.21 8.49 -43.52
N GLU A 137 10.92 8.01 -44.55
CA GLU A 137 10.29 7.62 -45.83
C GLU A 137 9.56 6.27 -45.73
N SER A 138 10.12 5.31 -44.99
CA SER A 138 9.55 3.97 -44.82
C SER A 138 8.48 3.89 -43.73
N THR A 139 8.48 4.83 -42.77
CA THR A 139 7.55 4.84 -41.63
C THR A 139 6.54 5.97 -41.79
N PRO A 140 5.23 5.69 -41.95
CA PRO A 140 4.23 6.73 -42.13
C PRO A 140 4.21 7.67 -40.92
N LEU A 141 4.15 8.98 -41.17
CA LEU A 141 4.18 10.02 -40.14
C LEU A 141 3.16 9.78 -39.02
N GLY A 142 1.95 9.33 -39.38
CA GLY A 142 0.89 9.00 -38.42
C GLY A 142 1.29 7.94 -37.38
N ARG A 143 2.16 6.98 -37.74
CA ARG A 143 2.67 5.96 -36.80
C ARG A 143 3.65 6.57 -35.79
N ILE A 144 4.49 7.50 -36.25
CA ILE A 144 5.43 8.22 -35.37
C ILE A 144 4.62 9.03 -34.35
N VAL A 145 3.62 9.79 -34.81
CA VAL A 145 2.73 10.58 -33.94
C VAL A 145 1.97 9.68 -32.96
N ASN A 146 1.38 8.57 -33.42
CA ASN A 146 0.65 7.64 -32.55
C ASN A 146 1.55 7.08 -31.43
N ARG A 147 2.84 6.85 -31.73
CA ARG A 147 3.82 6.34 -30.76
C ARG A 147 4.26 7.39 -29.74
N PHE A 148 4.39 8.66 -30.13
CA PHE A 148 4.64 9.77 -29.20
C PHE A 148 3.42 10.13 -28.35
N SER A 149 2.21 9.82 -28.84
CA SER A 149 0.94 10.12 -28.18
C SER A 149 0.44 8.93 -27.37
N SER A 150 -0.19 7.95 -28.03
CA SER A 150 -0.94 6.87 -27.40
C SER A 150 -0.02 5.92 -26.64
N ASP A 151 1.08 5.48 -27.26
CA ASP A 151 1.96 4.48 -26.65
C ASP A 151 2.70 5.04 -25.43
N VAL A 152 3.24 6.27 -25.52
CA VAL A 152 3.88 6.95 -24.38
C VAL A 152 2.87 7.20 -23.26
N ASN A 153 1.65 7.65 -23.59
CA ASN A 153 0.61 7.85 -22.59
C ASN A 153 0.20 6.53 -21.90
N CYS A 154 0.14 5.41 -22.63
CA CYS A 154 -0.12 4.09 -22.05
C CYS A 154 0.97 3.68 -21.05
N VAL A 155 2.24 3.89 -21.39
CA VAL A 155 3.38 3.58 -20.50
C VAL A 155 3.47 4.54 -19.31
N ASP A 156 3.17 5.82 -19.49
CA ASP A 156 3.32 6.80 -18.41
C ASP A 156 2.15 6.79 -17.45
N ARG A 157 0.92 6.61 -17.95
CA ARG A 157 -0.29 6.66 -17.14
C ARG A 157 -0.73 5.27 -16.71
N ASP A 158 -1.01 4.38 -17.65
CA ASP A 158 -1.66 3.10 -17.34
C ASP A 158 -0.70 2.19 -16.57
N LEU A 159 0.54 2.03 -17.04
CA LEU A 159 1.52 1.18 -16.35
C LEU A 159 1.83 1.70 -14.94
N ALA A 160 2.02 3.01 -14.77
CA ALA A 160 2.28 3.63 -13.47
C ALA A 160 1.09 3.45 -12.50
N GLU A 161 -0.13 3.65 -13.00
CA GLU A 161 -1.35 3.48 -12.21
C GLU A 161 -1.55 2.03 -11.79
N LYS A 162 -1.35 1.07 -12.69
CA LYS A 162 -1.43 -0.36 -12.37
C LYS A 162 -0.38 -0.75 -11.33
N TRP A 163 0.85 -0.27 -11.48
CA TRP A 163 1.90 -0.52 -10.49
C TRP A 163 1.55 0.01 -9.11
N ARG A 164 1.12 1.28 -9.03
CA ARG A 164 0.68 1.91 -7.77
C ARG A 164 -0.46 1.13 -7.13
N THR A 165 -1.43 0.70 -7.93
CA THR A 165 -2.58 -0.08 -7.46
C THR A 165 -2.14 -1.45 -6.95
N MET A 166 -1.23 -2.13 -7.65
CA MET A 166 -0.67 -3.41 -7.23
C MET A 166 0.04 -3.31 -5.89
N LEU A 167 0.89 -2.28 -5.69
CA LEU A 167 1.55 -2.04 -4.41
C LEU A 167 0.53 -1.80 -3.28
N ARG A 168 -0.47 -0.95 -3.52
CA ARG A 168 -1.53 -0.68 -2.54
C ARG A 168 -2.26 -1.96 -2.12
N ILE A 169 -2.64 -2.80 -3.09
CA ILE A 169 -3.33 -4.07 -2.81
C ILE A 169 -2.41 -5.03 -2.06
N ALA A 170 -1.13 -5.11 -2.45
CA ALA A 170 -0.16 -5.98 -1.77
C ALA A 170 0.00 -5.59 -0.29
N PHE A 171 0.19 -4.30 0.02
CA PHE A 171 0.33 -3.85 1.40
C PHE A 171 -0.98 -3.96 2.20
N TRP A 172 -2.12 -3.68 1.59
CA TRP A 172 -3.43 -3.88 2.23
C TRP A 172 -3.67 -5.35 2.57
N LEU A 173 -3.31 -6.27 1.66
CA LEU A 173 -3.38 -7.71 1.89
C LEU A 173 -2.45 -8.13 3.03
N LEU A 174 -1.21 -7.63 3.04
CA LEU A 174 -0.23 -7.91 4.10
C LEU A 174 -0.74 -7.42 5.46
N GLU A 175 -1.27 -6.20 5.55
CA GLU A 175 -1.87 -5.66 6.76
C GLU A 175 -3.01 -6.55 7.27
N ALA A 176 -3.93 -6.93 6.39
CA ALA A 176 -5.04 -7.81 6.74
C ALA A 176 -4.57 -9.19 7.22
N LEU A 177 -3.58 -9.79 6.55
CA LEU A 177 -2.99 -11.06 6.96
C LEU A 177 -2.35 -10.99 8.35
N ILE A 178 -1.62 -9.92 8.65
CA ILE A 178 -1.00 -9.72 9.97
C ILE A 178 -2.09 -9.55 11.04
N ALA A 179 -3.09 -8.71 10.79
CA ALA A 179 -4.18 -8.47 11.74
C ALA A 179 -4.99 -9.74 12.04
N VAL A 180 -5.34 -10.52 11.01
CA VAL A 180 -6.08 -11.79 11.19
C VAL A 180 -5.24 -12.84 11.89
N SER A 181 -3.96 -12.95 11.55
CA SER A 181 -3.05 -13.92 12.20
C SER A 181 -2.88 -13.63 13.70
N PHE A 182 -2.90 -12.36 14.09
CA PHE A 182 -2.88 -11.98 15.50
C PHE A 182 -4.19 -12.35 16.21
N ALA A 183 -5.34 -12.11 15.57
CA ALA A 183 -6.65 -12.42 16.14
C ALA A 183 -6.97 -13.93 16.19
N LEU A 184 -6.48 -14.69 15.21
CA LEU A 184 -6.70 -16.13 15.09
C LEU A 184 -5.38 -16.85 14.75
N PRO A 185 -4.59 -17.29 15.76
CA PRO A 185 -3.29 -17.95 15.52
C PRO A 185 -3.37 -19.19 14.60
N TRP A 186 -4.49 -19.91 14.66
CA TRP A 186 -4.74 -21.11 13.84
C TRP A 186 -5.05 -20.81 12.36
N PHE A 187 -5.33 -19.55 12.01
CA PHE A 187 -5.67 -19.14 10.65
C PHE A 187 -4.54 -19.47 9.65
N LEU A 188 -3.28 -19.32 10.05
CA LEU A 188 -2.13 -19.60 9.18
C LEU A 188 -2.06 -21.08 8.78
N VAL A 189 -2.43 -21.99 9.68
CA VAL A 189 -2.47 -23.43 9.39
C VAL A 189 -3.54 -23.74 8.35
N ALA A 190 -4.74 -23.14 8.50
CA ALA A 190 -5.81 -23.27 7.51
C ALA A 190 -5.41 -22.67 6.15
N LEU A 191 -4.73 -21.52 6.14
CA LEU A 191 -4.24 -20.87 4.92
C LEU A 191 -3.23 -21.76 4.17
N ILE A 192 -2.28 -22.37 4.88
CA ILE A 192 -1.32 -23.32 4.30
C ILE A 192 -2.05 -24.54 3.73
N GLY A 193 -3.06 -25.05 4.43
CA GLY A 193 -3.90 -26.15 3.95
C GLY A 193 -4.60 -25.83 2.62
N ILE A 194 -5.23 -24.65 2.53
CA ILE A 194 -5.89 -24.18 1.29
C ILE A 194 -4.88 -23.99 0.16
N ALA A 195 -3.72 -23.38 0.45
CA ALA A 195 -2.67 -23.18 -0.55
C ALA A 195 -2.11 -24.50 -1.08
N ALA A 196 -1.93 -25.50 -0.20
CA ALA A 196 -1.51 -26.84 -0.58
C ALA A 196 -2.56 -27.53 -1.46
N MET A 197 -3.86 -27.38 -1.14
CA MET A 197 -4.94 -27.91 -1.98
C MET A 197 -4.98 -27.24 -3.35
N PHE A 198 -4.73 -25.94 -3.45
CA PHE A 198 -4.74 -25.21 -4.72
C PHE A 198 -3.54 -25.52 -5.61
N HIS A 199 -2.37 -25.83 -5.02
CA HIS A 199 -1.17 -26.23 -5.76
C HIS A 199 -1.06 -27.74 -6.02
N GLY A 200 -1.79 -28.55 -5.24
CA GLY A 200 -1.86 -30.00 -5.40
C GLY A 200 -2.93 -30.49 -6.38
N VAL A 201 -3.74 -29.58 -6.93
CA VAL A 201 -4.71 -29.79 -8.02
C VAL A 201 -4.17 -29.15 -9.28
#